data_AF-A0A178ACC2-F1
#
_entry.id   AF-A0A178ACC2-F1
#
_cell.length_a   1.000
_cell.length_b   1.000
_cell.length_c   1.000
_cell.angle_alpha   90.00
_cell.angle_beta   90.00
_cell.angle_gamma   90.00
#
_symmetry.space_group_name_H-M   'P 1'
#
loop_
_entity.id
_entity.type
_entity.pdbx_description
1 polymer ?
#
loop_
_entity_poly.entity_id
_entity_poly.type
_entity_poly.pdbx_seq_one_letter_code
_entity_poly.pdbx_strand_id
1 'polypeptide(L)'
;MGRELQKSKNKSSIPKQRQKGPSKKKILQNPIIAKHWNQKETLSQNYRRLGLTARLNHATGGQEKTIALLGLNDAKSSRADIAADSTANALNIVSKAPQSIEVEELEVERDPETGAILRVIGQKETAPNPLNDPLNELEDDDDVEEWNGFAMVPEKREGEQVNPVIQQLEEAARNGARKAPRTQSQREAEWVEGLVSKYGDDYDRMARDRKLNPMQQTAADIKKRVKKWRASQA
;
A
#
# COMPACT_ATOMS: atom_id res chain seq x y z
N MET A 1 -14.93 -9.14 -52.41
CA MET A 1 -14.09 -10.27 -52.89
C MET A 1 -13.78 -10.14 -54.40
N GLY A 2 -13.33 -8.97 -54.85
CA GLY A 2 -13.32 -8.64 -56.29
C GLY A 2 -11.95 -8.61 -56.97
N ARG A 3 -10.85 -8.57 -56.21
CA ARG A 3 -9.52 -8.29 -56.78
C ARG A 3 -8.91 -9.54 -57.43
N GLU A 4 -8.59 -9.46 -58.72
CA GLU A 4 -8.09 -10.59 -59.51
C GLU A 4 -6.80 -11.20 -58.94
N LEU A 5 -5.89 -10.36 -58.42
CA LEU A 5 -4.68 -10.80 -57.73
C LEU A 5 -4.99 -11.67 -56.50
N GLN A 6 -6.03 -11.35 -55.73
CA GLN A 6 -6.44 -12.18 -54.59
C GLN A 6 -7.08 -13.49 -55.07
N LYS A 7 -7.83 -13.48 -56.18
CA LYS A 7 -8.38 -14.69 -56.79
C LYS A 7 -7.27 -15.61 -57.33
N SER A 8 -6.26 -15.05 -58.02
CA SER A 8 -5.08 -15.78 -58.49
C SER A 8 -4.29 -16.39 -57.32
N LYS A 9 -4.03 -15.60 -56.26
CA LYS A 9 -3.37 -16.09 -55.03
C LYS A 9 -4.19 -17.14 -54.27
N ASN A 10 -5.52 -17.15 -54.40
CA ASN A 10 -6.37 -18.17 -53.81
C ASN A 10 -6.42 -19.45 -54.64
N LYS A 11 -6.20 -19.36 -55.96
CA LYS A 11 -6.17 -20.48 -56.91
C LYS A 11 -4.79 -21.14 -57.01
N SER A 12 -3.71 -20.46 -56.64
CA SER A 12 -2.37 -21.04 -56.65
C SER A 12 -2.21 -22.11 -55.57
N SER A 13 -1.42 -23.15 -55.86
CA SER A 13 -1.08 -24.24 -54.92
C SER A 13 -0.03 -23.83 -53.87
N ILE A 14 0.34 -22.54 -53.82
CA ILE A 14 1.38 -22.01 -52.95
C ILE A 14 0.79 -21.77 -51.54
N PRO A 15 1.42 -22.26 -50.46
CA PRO A 15 0.92 -22.03 -49.11
C PRO A 15 0.93 -20.54 -48.77
N LYS A 16 -0.19 -20.04 -48.25
CA LYS A 16 -0.30 -18.63 -47.82
C LYS A 16 0.56 -18.41 -46.58
N GLN A 17 1.48 -17.45 -46.64
CA GLN A 17 2.22 -17.00 -45.46
C GLN A 17 1.25 -16.39 -44.45
N ARG A 18 1.05 -17.08 -43.32
CA ARG A 18 0.23 -16.59 -42.20
C ARG A 18 1.15 -15.96 -41.17
N GLN A 19 0.72 -14.84 -40.59
CA GLN A 19 1.40 -14.27 -39.43
C GLN A 19 1.29 -15.25 -38.25
N LYS A 20 2.39 -15.43 -37.51
CA LYS A 20 2.35 -16.17 -36.25
C LYS A 20 1.50 -15.37 -35.25
N GLY A 21 0.72 -16.08 -34.43
CA GLY A 21 -0.02 -15.44 -33.34
C GLY A 21 0.94 -14.75 -32.34
N PRO A 22 0.43 -13.80 -31.55
CA PRO A 22 1.24 -13.14 -30.52
C PRO A 22 1.78 -14.16 -29.52
N SER A 23 3.02 -13.95 -29.05
CA SER A 23 3.62 -14.86 -28.08
C SER A 23 2.91 -14.76 -26.73
N LYS A 24 2.69 -15.90 -26.06
CA LYS A 24 2.11 -15.97 -24.71
C LYS A 24 3.14 -15.66 -23.60
N LYS A 25 4.41 -15.43 -23.95
CA LYS A 25 5.49 -15.19 -23.01
C LYS A 25 5.32 -13.83 -22.36
N LYS A 26 5.44 -13.76 -21.03
CA LYS A 26 5.42 -12.51 -20.28
C LYS A 26 6.85 -12.00 -20.15
N ILE A 27 7.06 -10.74 -20.52
CA ILE A 27 8.35 -10.06 -20.34
C ILE A 27 8.33 -9.49 -18.92
N LEU A 28 9.16 -10.04 -18.03
CA LEU A 28 9.26 -9.63 -16.63
C LEU A 28 10.50 -8.77 -16.47
N GLN A 29 10.33 -7.52 -16.04
CA GLN A 29 11.42 -6.54 -15.91
C GLN A 29 12.27 -6.80 -14.66
N ASN A 30 11.66 -7.28 -13.58
CA ASN A 30 12.37 -7.50 -12.32
C ASN A 30 12.97 -8.93 -12.28
N PRO A 31 14.29 -9.07 -12.05
CA PRO A 31 14.96 -10.37 -12.00
C PRO A 31 14.48 -11.26 -10.84
N ILE A 32 14.10 -10.68 -9.69
CA ILE A 32 13.61 -11.41 -8.52
C ILE A 32 12.27 -12.09 -8.86
N ILE A 33 11.34 -11.33 -9.45
CA ILE A 33 10.04 -11.87 -9.88
C ILE A 33 10.21 -12.89 -10.99
N ALA A 34 11.14 -12.65 -11.94
CA ALA A 34 11.39 -13.57 -13.04
C ALA A 34 11.87 -14.95 -12.57
N LYS A 35 12.73 -15.03 -11.54
CA LYS A 35 13.19 -16.29 -10.95
C LYS A 35 12.05 -17.10 -10.35
N HIS A 36 11.10 -16.42 -9.72
CA HIS A 36 9.96 -17.06 -9.07
C HIS A 36 8.70 -17.10 -9.95
N TRP A 37 8.80 -16.94 -11.27
CA TRP A 37 7.63 -16.94 -12.14
C TRP A 37 7.27 -18.33 -12.69
N ASN A 38 6.04 -18.80 -12.46
CA ASN A 38 5.55 -20.05 -13.04
C ASN A 38 4.72 -19.79 -14.31
N GLN A 39 5.18 -20.31 -15.47
CA GLN A 39 4.47 -20.13 -16.74
C GLN A 39 3.15 -20.89 -16.84
N LYS A 40 2.93 -21.90 -15.99
CA LYS A 40 1.69 -22.69 -15.97
C LYS A 40 0.56 -21.99 -15.22
N GLU A 41 0.90 -21.07 -14.32
CA GLU A 41 -0.05 -20.31 -13.51
C GLU A 41 -0.51 -19.04 -14.24
N THR A 42 -1.71 -18.57 -13.91
CA THR A 42 -2.19 -17.27 -14.38
C THR A 42 -1.42 -16.12 -13.72
N LEU A 43 -1.55 -14.90 -14.24
CA LEU A 43 -0.92 -13.73 -13.64
C LEU A 43 -1.40 -13.53 -12.20
N SER A 44 -2.71 -13.61 -11.97
CA SER A 44 -3.30 -13.42 -10.64
C SER A 44 -2.85 -14.49 -9.64
N GLN A 45 -2.73 -15.75 -10.07
CA GLN A 45 -2.24 -16.86 -9.25
C GLN A 45 -0.77 -16.65 -8.87
N ASN A 46 0.10 -16.32 -9.83
CA ASN A 46 1.51 -16.06 -9.57
C ASN A 46 1.70 -14.92 -8.57
N TYR A 47 1.05 -13.77 -8.79
CA TYR A 47 1.17 -12.62 -7.89
C TYR A 47 0.66 -12.97 -6.49
N ARG A 48 -0.48 -13.67 -6.39
CA ARG A 48 -0.99 -14.17 -5.10
C ARG A 48 0.03 -15.07 -4.39
N ARG A 49 0.69 -15.99 -5.11
CA ARG A 49 1.73 -16.87 -4.56
C ARG A 49 2.97 -16.10 -4.09
N LEU A 50 3.32 -15.02 -4.79
CA LEU A 50 4.40 -14.11 -4.40
C LEU A 50 3.99 -13.17 -3.25
N GLY A 51 2.71 -13.15 -2.86
CA GLY A 51 2.13 -12.23 -1.88
C GLY A 51 2.02 -10.78 -2.41
N LEU A 52 1.96 -10.61 -3.72
CA LEU A 52 1.72 -9.33 -4.40
C LEU A 52 0.28 -9.25 -4.90
N THR A 53 -0.26 -8.04 -4.99
CA THR A 53 -1.58 -7.80 -5.59
C THR A 53 -1.48 -7.68 -7.11
N ALA A 54 -2.25 -8.49 -7.85
CA ALA A 54 -2.30 -8.39 -9.32
C ALA A 54 -3.11 -7.18 -9.82
N ARG A 55 -4.10 -6.73 -9.03
CA ARG A 55 -4.96 -5.58 -9.29
C ARG A 55 -5.18 -4.85 -7.97
N LEU A 56 -5.19 -3.52 -8.02
CA LEU A 56 -5.38 -2.67 -6.84
C LEU A 56 -6.86 -2.61 -6.41
N ASN A 57 -7.77 -2.49 -7.38
CA ASN A 57 -9.20 -2.37 -7.13
C ASN A 57 -9.89 -3.75 -7.11
N HIS A 58 -11.13 -3.78 -6.62
CA HIS A 58 -11.98 -4.96 -6.66
C HIS A 58 -12.09 -5.52 -8.08
N ALA A 59 -11.88 -6.83 -8.24
CA ALA A 59 -12.00 -7.47 -9.55
C ALA A 59 -13.48 -7.70 -9.88
N THR A 60 -13.92 -7.26 -11.06
CA THR A 60 -15.28 -7.57 -11.53
C THR A 60 -15.41 -9.08 -11.81
N GLY A 61 -16.49 -9.69 -11.31
CA GLY A 61 -16.80 -11.11 -11.49
C GLY A 61 -16.24 -12.03 -10.39
N GLY A 62 -16.42 -13.34 -10.58
CA GLY A 62 -15.95 -14.34 -9.63
C GLY A 62 -14.43 -14.49 -9.63
N GLN A 63 -13.82 -14.53 -8.45
CA GLN A 63 -12.41 -14.91 -8.28
C GLN A 63 -12.29 -16.40 -7.93
N GLU A 64 -11.19 -17.02 -8.36
CA GLU A 64 -10.83 -18.35 -7.91
C GLU A 64 -10.57 -18.35 -6.40
N LYS A 65 -11.44 -19.06 -5.67
CA LYS A 65 -11.32 -19.26 -4.23
C LYS A 65 -10.47 -20.51 -4.00
N THR A 66 -9.30 -20.34 -3.41
CA THR A 66 -8.44 -21.47 -3.03
C THR A 66 -8.99 -22.14 -1.78
N ILE A 67 -8.61 -23.40 -1.54
CA ILE A 67 -9.02 -24.17 -0.34
C ILE A 67 -8.68 -23.39 0.94
N ALA A 68 -7.51 -22.75 0.98
CA ALA A 68 -7.10 -21.87 2.07
C ALA A 68 -8.01 -20.65 2.21
N LEU A 69 -8.35 -19.97 1.11
CA LEU A 69 -9.25 -18.81 1.13
C LEU A 69 -10.70 -19.19 1.46
N LEU A 70 -11.07 -20.45 1.23
CA LEU A 70 -12.37 -21.00 1.62
C LEU A 70 -12.41 -21.49 3.06
N GLY A 71 -11.26 -21.59 3.75
CA GLY A 71 -11.18 -22.23 5.06
C GLY A 71 -11.54 -23.72 5.05
N LEU A 72 -11.43 -24.38 3.88
CA LEU A 72 -11.77 -25.80 3.74
C LEU A 72 -10.55 -26.67 4.08
N ASN A 73 -9.96 -26.56 5.28
CA ASN A 73 -8.98 -27.50 5.89
C ASN A 73 -8.13 -26.89 7.02
N ASP A 74 -8.38 -25.64 7.43
CA ASP A 74 -7.68 -25.08 8.58
C ASP A 74 -8.46 -25.43 9.86
N ALA A 75 -7.80 -26.07 10.82
CA ALA A 75 -8.41 -26.42 12.11
C ALA A 75 -8.86 -25.16 12.89
N LYS A 76 -8.40 -23.98 12.46
CA LYS A 76 -8.78 -22.67 12.99
C LYS A 76 -9.80 -21.91 12.13
N SER A 77 -10.21 -22.42 10.96
CA SER A 77 -11.09 -21.66 10.06
C SER A 77 -12.57 -22.03 10.24
N SER A 78 -13.20 -21.45 11.26
CA SER A 78 -14.60 -21.06 11.17
C SER A 78 -14.66 -19.68 10.52
N ARG A 79 -14.78 -19.60 9.18
CA ARG A 79 -14.98 -18.34 8.42
C ARG A 79 -14.34 -17.09 9.05
N ALA A 80 -13.01 -17.05 9.08
CA ALA A 80 -12.19 -16.11 9.86
C ALA A 80 -11.94 -14.74 9.19
N ASP A 81 -12.87 -14.22 8.37
CA ASP A 81 -12.82 -12.83 7.88
C ASP A 81 -13.64 -11.87 8.77
N ILE A 82 -14.24 -12.39 9.83
CA ILE A 82 -15.03 -11.60 10.75
C ILE A 82 -14.55 -12.03 12.14
N ALA A 83 -13.67 -11.23 12.76
CA ALA A 83 -13.40 -11.35 14.19
C ALA A 83 -14.74 -11.37 14.92
N ALA A 84 -14.85 -12.10 16.05
CA ALA A 84 -16.09 -12.11 16.84
C ALA A 84 -16.59 -10.67 17.11
N ASP A 85 -15.66 -9.74 17.27
CA ASP A 85 -15.90 -8.32 17.55
C ASP A 85 -15.90 -7.40 16.31
N SER A 86 -15.84 -7.95 15.09
CA SER A 86 -15.83 -7.10 13.90
C SER A 86 -17.24 -6.68 13.48
N THR A 87 -17.35 -5.46 12.97
CA THR A 87 -18.59 -4.81 12.52
C THR A 87 -19.41 -5.68 11.56
N ALA A 88 -18.78 -6.50 10.73
CA ALA A 88 -19.51 -7.41 9.82
C ALA A 88 -20.24 -8.58 10.52
N ASN A 89 -19.84 -8.99 11.74
CA ASN A 89 -20.56 -9.98 12.55
C ASN A 89 -21.69 -9.32 13.32
N ALA A 90 -21.45 -8.13 13.89
CA ALA A 90 -22.48 -7.36 14.59
C ALA A 90 -23.66 -7.01 13.66
N LEU A 91 -23.40 -6.75 12.38
CA LEU A 91 -24.41 -6.45 11.36
C LEU A 91 -25.08 -7.70 10.75
N ASN A 92 -24.71 -8.91 11.20
CA ASN A 92 -25.28 -10.14 10.66
C ASN A 92 -26.65 -10.43 11.29
N ILE A 93 -27.72 -10.09 10.58
CA ILE A 93 -29.08 -10.38 11.01
C ILE A 93 -29.33 -11.89 10.92
N VAL A 94 -29.32 -12.56 12.07
CA VAL A 94 -29.67 -13.98 12.17
C VAL A 94 -31.19 -14.10 12.09
N SER A 95 -31.69 -14.68 10.99
CA SER A 95 -33.13 -14.87 10.73
C SER A 95 -33.83 -15.88 11.65
N LYS A 96 -33.09 -16.48 12.60
CA LYS A 96 -33.58 -17.49 13.54
C LYS A 96 -33.45 -16.94 14.96
N ALA A 97 -34.59 -16.81 15.65
CA ALA A 97 -34.62 -16.40 17.04
C ALA A 97 -33.79 -17.36 17.92
N PRO A 98 -33.05 -16.85 18.92
CA PRO A 98 -32.26 -17.68 19.83
C PRO A 98 -33.17 -18.69 20.54
N GLN A 99 -32.78 -19.96 20.53
CA GLN A 99 -33.58 -21.05 21.11
C GLN A 99 -33.40 -21.18 22.63
N SER A 100 -32.39 -20.54 23.19
CA SER A 100 -32.11 -20.48 24.63
C SER A 100 -32.19 -19.03 25.09
N ILE A 101 -33.17 -18.73 25.93
CA ILE A 101 -33.27 -17.47 26.65
C ILE A 101 -32.45 -17.66 27.93
N GLU A 102 -31.38 -16.91 28.09
CA GLU A 102 -30.65 -16.84 29.35
C GLU A 102 -31.53 -16.11 30.37
N VAL A 103 -31.91 -16.80 31.44
CA VAL A 103 -32.78 -16.24 32.48
C VAL A 103 -31.88 -15.58 33.52
N GLU A 104 -32.03 -14.27 33.70
CA GLU A 104 -31.26 -13.50 34.68
C GLU A 104 -32.08 -13.28 35.97
N GLU A 105 -31.46 -13.48 37.12
CA GLU A 105 -32.08 -13.25 38.43
C GLU A 105 -31.85 -11.79 38.86
N LEU A 106 -32.93 -11.03 39.11
CA LEU A 106 -32.88 -9.63 39.54
C LEU A 106 -33.51 -9.45 40.92
N GLU A 107 -32.90 -8.59 41.74
CA GLU A 107 -33.42 -8.21 43.05
C GLU A 107 -34.56 -7.19 42.91
N VAL A 108 -35.68 -7.45 43.61
CA VAL A 108 -36.89 -6.63 43.51
C VAL A 108 -37.38 -6.23 44.91
N GLU A 109 -37.54 -4.93 45.13
CA GLU A 109 -38.14 -4.39 46.35
C GLU A 109 -39.68 -4.34 46.22
N ARG A 110 -40.38 -4.98 47.15
CA ARG A 110 -41.84 -5.12 47.17
C ARG A 110 -42.43 -4.42 48.39
N ASP A 111 -43.60 -3.82 48.18
CA ASP A 111 -44.40 -3.20 49.24
C ASP A 111 -44.91 -4.26 50.24
N PRO A 112 -44.65 -4.13 51.56
CA PRO A 112 -44.98 -5.15 52.55
C PRO A 112 -46.48 -5.44 52.70
N GLU A 113 -47.38 -4.50 52.40
CA GLU A 113 -48.82 -4.70 52.62
C GLU A 113 -49.56 -5.20 51.38
N THR A 114 -49.13 -4.80 50.18
CA THR A 114 -49.83 -5.08 48.93
C THR A 114 -49.12 -6.08 48.02
N GLY A 115 -47.83 -6.36 48.29
CA GLY A 115 -46.99 -7.23 47.47
C GLY A 115 -46.69 -6.67 46.08
N ALA A 116 -47.06 -5.42 45.79
CA ALA A 116 -46.77 -4.75 44.53
C ALA A 116 -45.26 -4.47 44.40
N ILE A 117 -44.74 -4.60 43.18
CA ILE A 117 -43.33 -4.33 42.87
C ILE A 117 -43.16 -2.81 42.80
N LEU A 118 -42.37 -2.24 43.71
CA LEU A 118 -42.08 -0.81 43.75
C LEU A 118 -40.84 -0.46 42.92
N ARG A 119 -39.79 -1.29 43.01
CA ARG A 119 -38.52 -1.02 42.33
C ARG A 119 -37.77 -2.31 42.02
N VAL A 120 -37.23 -2.41 40.81
CA VAL A 120 -36.25 -3.43 40.43
C VAL A 120 -34.86 -2.81 40.62
N ILE A 121 -34.01 -3.48 41.40
CA ILE A 121 -32.66 -3.01 41.74
C ILE A 121 -31.68 -3.75 40.82
N GLY A 122 -30.80 -3.01 40.13
CA GLY A 122 -29.72 -3.60 39.31
C GLY A 122 -29.87 -3.44 37.79
N GLN A 123 -30.93 -2.81 37.29
CA GLN A 123 -31.07 -2.56 35.86
C GLN A 123 -30.14 -1.41 35.44
N LYS A 124 -29.12 -1.70 34.61
CA LYS A 124 -28.31 -0.67 33.95
C LYS A 124 -29.21 0.01 32.92
N GLU A 125 -29.45 1.32 33.04
CA GLU A 125 -30.26 2.06 32.08
C GLU A 125 -29.55 2.05 30.72
N THR A 126 -29.96 1.16 29.83
CA THR A 126 -29.56 1.20 28.43
C THR A 126 -30.42 2.22 27.70
N ALA A 127 -29.85 2.89 26.70
CA ALA A 127 -30.59 3.84 25.88
C ALA A 127 -31.84 3.18 25.26
N PRO A 128 -32.98 3.89 25.15
CA PRO A 128 -34.19 3.32 24.59
C PRO A 128 -33.97 2.92 23.13
N ASN A 129 -33.93 1.61 22.85
CA ASN A 129 -33.85 1.04 21.49
C ASN A 129 -35.20 0.42 21.07
N PRO A 130 -36.22 1.23 20.76
CA PRO A 130 -37.59 0.76 20.47
C PRO A 130 -37.70 -0.04 19.16
N LEU A 131 -36.71 0.06 18.27
CA LEU A 131 -36.65 -0.68 17.00
C LEU A 131 -35.73 -1.91 17.06
N ASN A 132 -35.10 -2.18 18.21
CA ASN A 132 -34.09 -3.22 18.38
C ASN A 132 -33.02 -3.14 17.26
N ASP A 133 -32.58 -1.93 16.96
CA ASP A 133 -31.55 -1.67 15.96
C ASP A 133 -30.18 -2.09 16.51
N PRO A 134 -29.46 -3.04 15.87
CA PRO A 134 -28.15 -3.51 16.33
C PRO A 134 -27.06 -2.43 16.31
N LEU A 135 -27.29 -1.28 15.65
CA LEU A 135 -26.31 -0.18 15.62
C LEU A 135 -26.33 0.70 16.87
N ASN A 136 -27.40 0.67 17.67
CA ASN A 136 -27.57 1.57 18.83
C ASN A 136 -26.56 1.30 19.95
N GLU A 137 -25.95 0.11 20.01
CA GLU A 137 -24.90 -0.22 21.00
C GLU A 137 -23.49 0.20 20.54
N LEU A 138 -23.31 0.48 19.25
CA LEU A 138 -22.02 0.88 18.66
C LEU A 138 -21.86 2.41 18.54
N GLU A 139 -22.94 3.17 18.72
CA GLU A 139 -22.93 4.64 18.66
C GLU A 139 -22.47 5.30 19.97
N ASP A 140 -22.44 4.57 21.09
CA ASP A 140 -22.13 5.09 22.44
C ASP A 140 -20.61 5.17 22.77
N ASP A 141 -19.71 4.80 21.86
CA ASP A 141 -18.29 5.13 22.00
C ASP A 141 -18.01 6.48 21.31
N ASP A 142 -17.76 7.51 22.13
CA ASP A 142 -17.23 8.85 21.79
C ASP A 142 -15.86 8.81 21.09
N ASP A 143 -15.56 7.79 20.29
CA ASP A 143 -14.44 7.77 19.35
C ASP A 143 -14.84 8.58 18.12
N VAL A 144 -14.78 9.91 18.28
CA VAL A 144 -14.57 10.83 17.17
C VAL A 144 -13.27 10.40 16.51
N GLU A 145 -13.35 9.49 15.54
CA GLU A 145 -12.23 9.03 14.71
C GLU A 145 -11.66 10.26 14.00
N GLU A 146 -10.68 10.88 14.65
CA GLU A 146 -9.83 11.91 14.08
C GLU A 146 -9.21 11.31 12.83
N TRP A 147 -9.69 11.77 11.67
CA TRP A 147 -9.26 11.35 10.35
C TRP A 147 -7.74 11.56 10.23
N ASN A 148 -6.98 10.52 10.57
CA ASN A 148 -5.53 10.45 10.35
C ASN A 148 -5.27 10.23 8.87
N GLY A 149 -5.24 11.34 8.13
CA GLY A 149 -4.90 11.36 6.71
C GLY A 149 -3.51 10.77 6.49
N PHE A 150 -3.45 9.61 5.83
CA PHE A 150 -2.28 9.02 5.16
C PHE A 150 -1.24 8.24 5.98
N ALA A 151 -1.61 7.49 7.03
CA ALA A 151 -0.67 6.56 7.68
C ALA A 151 -1.30 5.22 8.10
N MET A 152 -2.04 4.56 7.22
CA MET A 152 -2.50 3.18 7.43
C MET A 152 -1.53 2.17 6.80
N VAL A 153 -0.25 2.21 7.18
CA VAL A 153 0.62 1.05 6.98
C VAL A 153 0.37 0.16 8.19
N PRO A 154 -0.40 -0.94 8.07
CA PRO A 154 -0.64 -1.82 9.20
C PRO A 154 0.70 -2.27 9.78
N GLU A 155 0.91 -2.03 11.07
CA GLU A 155 2.09 -2.55 11.76
C GLU A 155 2.10 -4.08 11.63
N LYS A 156 3.27 -4.63 11.35
CA LYS A 156 3.47 -6.05 11.11
C LYS A 156 3.02 -6.83 12.34
N ARG A 157 1.92 -7.58 12.23
CA ARG A 157 1.43 -8.43 13.32
C ARG A 157 2.47 -9.49 13.64
N GLU A 158 2.86 -9.59 14.91
CA GLU A 158 3.79 -10.61 15.37
C GLU A 158 3.20 -12.00 15.10
N GLY A 159 3.75 -12.73 14.12
CA GLY A 159 3.28 -14.06 13.73
C GLY A 159 2.90 -14.23 12.25
N GLU A 160 2.89 -13.17 11.45
CA GLU A 160 2.65 -13.30 10.01
C GLU A 160 3.85 -13.94 9.28
N GLN A 161 3.57 -15.00 8.51
CA GLN A 161 4.56 -15.63 7.64
C GLN A 161 4.93 -14.67 6.51
N VAL A 162 6.04 -13.96 6.67
CA VAL A 162 6.52 -13.06 5.62
C VAL A 162 7.10 -13.89 4.48
N ASN A 163 6.60 -13.66 3.28
CA ASN A 163 7.10 -14.32 2.08
C ASN A 163 8.56 -13.86 1.81
N PRO A 164 9.52 -14.78 1.63
CA PRO A 164 10.93 -14.41 1.40
C PRO A 164 11.12 -13.54 0.16
N VAL A 165 10.26 -13.68 -0.85
CA VAL A 165 10.32 -12.84 -2.06
C VAL A 165 9.99 -11.38 -1.76
N ILE A 166 9.02 -11.13 -0.87
CA ILE A 166 8.64 -9.78 -0.46
C ILE A 166 9.81 -9.13 0.29
N GLN A 167 10.45 -9.86 1.20
CA GLN A 167 11.63 -9.35 1.93
C GLN A 167 12.74 -8.93 0.96
N GLN A 168 13.06 -9.77 -0.04
CA GLN A 168 14.06 -9.44 -1.05
C GLN A 168 13.67 -8.21 -1.89
N LEU A 169 12.39 -8.04 -2.21
CA LEU A 169 11.90 -6.88 -2.95
C LEU A 169 11.96 -5.61 -2.09
N GLU A 170 11.61 -5.69 -0.81
CA GLU A 170 11.73 -4.59 0.14
C GLU A 170 13.20 -4.18 0.35
N GLU A 171 14.09 -5.14 0.53
CA GLU A 171 15.54 -4.90 0.62
C GLU A 171 16.07 -4.22 -0.64
N ALA A 172 15.68 -4.71 -1.82
CA ALA A 172 16.06 -4.10 -3.09
C ALA A 172 15.52 -2.66 -3.22
N ALA A 173 14.30 -2.41 -2.76
CA ALA A 173 13.71 -1.07 -2.73
C ALA A 173 14.43 -0.13 -1.75
N ARG A 174 14.77 -0.63 -0.55
CA ARG A 174 15.55 0.10 0.46
C ARG A 174 16.94 0.48 -0.03
N ASN A 175 17.58 -0.41 -0.79
CA ASN A 175 18.92 -0.18 -1.30
C ASN A 175 18.96 1.03 -2.26
N GLY A 176 17.92 1.20 -3.10
CA GLY A 176 17.71 2.37 -3.95
C GLY A 176 18.86 2.67 -4.94
N ALA A 177 18.61 3.50 -5.95
CA ALA A 177 19.68 4.02 -6.77
C ALA A 177 20.32 5.23 -6.06
N ARG A 178 21.56 5.08 -5.58
CA ARG A 178 22.32 6.22 -5.03
C ARG A 178 22.63 7.18 -6.17
N LYS A 179 21.98 8.34 -6.18
CA LYS A 179 22.31 9.41 -7.12
C LYS A 179 23.70 9.95 -6.78
N ALA A 180 24.59 9.98 -7.77
CA ALA A 180 25.89 10.60 -7.60
C ALA A 180 25.72 12.05 -7.11
N PRO A 181 26.47 12.50 -6.09
CA PRO A 181 26.39 13.88 -5.62
C PRO A 181 26.77 14.83 -6.74
N ARG A 182 26.17 16.02 -6.78
CA ARG A 182 26.49 17.03 -7.80
C ARG A 182 27.88 17.61 -7.50
N THR A 183 28.84 17.28 -8.34
CA THR A 183 30.21 17.81 -8.28
C THR A 183 30.33 19.12 -9.08
N GLN A 184 31.39 19.88 -8.82
CA GLN A 184 31.78 21.02 -9.65
C GLN A 184 32.58 20.56 -10.85
N SER A 185 32.55 21.35 -11.93
CA SER A 185 33.45 21.12 -13.06
C SER A 185 34.89 21.50 -12.71
N GLN A 186 35.87 20.92 -13.41
CA GLN A 186 37.29 21.20 -13.18
C GLN A 186 37.64 22.69 -13.33
N ARG A 187 37.12 23.33 -14.39
CA ARG A 187 37.35 24.76 -14.64
C ARG A 187 36.71 25.66 -13.58
N GLU A 188 35.57 25.26 -13.01
CA GLU A 188 34.97 25.98 -11.88
C GLU A 188 35.82 25.86 -10.63
N ALA A 189 36.44 24.69 -10.39
CA ALA A 189 37.35 24.49 -9.27
C ALA A 189 38.60 25.37 -9.40
N GLU A 190 39.24 25.41 -10.56
CA GLU A 190 40.39 26.28 -10.86
C GLU A 190 40.03 27.77 -10.69
N TRP A 191 38.84 28.15 -11.13
CA TRP A 191 38.33 29.51 -10.99
C TRP A 191 38.13 29.91 -9.52
N VAL A 192 37.51 29.03 -8.73
CA VAL A 192 37.32 29.24 -7.30
C VAL A 192 38.67 29.27 -6.57
N GLU A 193 39.59 28.38 -6.93
CA GLU A 193 40.94 28.34 -6.38
C GLU A 193 41.69 29.66 -6.62
N GLY A 194 41.63 30.21 -7.83
CA GLY A 194 42.23 31.51 -8.15
C GLY A 194 41.64 32.67 -7.33
N LEU A 195 40.31 32.65 -7.09
CA LEU A 195 39.66 33.64 -6.24
C LEU A 195 40.06 33.53 -4.77
N VAL A 196 40.08 32.30 -4.23
CA VAL A 196 40.46 32.02 -2.85
C VAL A 196 41.94 32.32 -2.60
N SER A 197 42.83 31.97 -3.55
CA SER A 197 44.26 32.28 -3.46
C SER A 197 44.55 33.78 -3.41
N LYS A 198 43.76 34.60 -4.14
CA LYS A 198 43.97 36.05 -4.19
C LYS A 198 43.28 36.84 -3.07
N TYR A 199 42.08 36.44 -2.66
CA TYR A 199 41.25 37.21 -1.72
C TYR A 199 40.94 36.50 -0.40
N GLY A 200 41.34 35.24 -0.21
CA GLY A 200 41.05 34.47 0.99
C GLY A 200 39.56 34.19 1.17
N ASP A 201 38.93 34.78 2.19
CA ASP A 201 37.50 34.64 2.50
C ASP A 201 36.68 35.92 2.23
N ASP A 202 37.28 36.95 1.61
CA ASP A 202 36.60 38.22 1.31
C ASP A 202 35.72 38.14 0.04
N TYR A 203 34.51 37.57 0.17
CA TYR A 203 33.61 37.35 -0.98
C TYR A 203 33.14 38.63 -1.68
N ASP A 204 33.01 39.76 -0.96
CA ASP A 204 32.63 41.04 -1.56
C ASP A 204 33.70 41.59 -2.50
N ARG A 205 34.98 41.34 -2.18
CA ARG A 205 36.11 41.71 -3.02
C ARG A 205 36.23 40.79 -4.23
N MET A 206 35.97 39.49 -4.04
CA MET A 206 35.92 38.52 -5.15
C MET A 206 34.84 38.89 -6.17
N ALA A 207 33.65 39.28 -5.71
CA ALA A 207 32.55 39.67 -6.60
C ALA A 207 32.89 40.91 -7.44
N ARG A 208 33.66 41.84 -6.89
CA ARG A 208 34.11 43.07 -7.57
C ARG A 208 35.33 42.89 -8.48
N ASP A 209 35.96 41.71 -8.52
CA ASP A 209 37.14 41.49 -9.36
C ASP A 209 36.77 41.39 -10.85
N ARG A 210 37.13 42.40 -11.64
CA ARG A 210 36.85 42.44 -13.09
C ARG A 210 37.64 41.43 -13.92
N LYS A 211 38.78 40.94 -13.43
CA LYS A 211 39.66 40.01 -14.15
C LYS A 211 39.30 38.57 -13.83
N LEU A 212 39.22 38.23 -12.54
CA LEU A 212 38.92 36.87 -12.10
C LEU A 212 37.42 36.59 -12.11
N ASN A 213 36.53 37.57 -11.98
CA ASN A 213 35.08 37.37 -12.12
C ASN A 213 34.50 38.06 -13.38
N PRO A 214 34.86 37.65 -14.61
CA PRO A 214 34.34 38.27 -15.84
C PRO A 214 32.82 38.20 -15.96
N MET A 215 32.22 37.12 -15.43
CA MET A 215 30.78 36.87 -15.51
C MET A 215 29.99 37.58 -14.41
N GLN A 216 30.63 38.43 -13.61
CA GLN A 216 29.98 39.24 -12.57
C GLN A 216 29.13 38.41 -11.60
N GLN A 217 29.63 37.23 -11.20
CA GLN A 217 28.98 36.36 -10.22
C GLN A 217 28.81 37.09 -8.89
N THR A 218 27.67 36.88 -8.24
CA THR A 218 27.37 37.51 -6.95
C THR A 218 28.22 36.93 -5.82
N ALA A 219 28.43 37.70 -4.75
CA ALA A 219 29.18 37.23 -3.58
C ALA A 219 28.55 35.97 -2.95
N ALA A 220 27.21 35.87 -2.96
CA ALA A 220 26.48 34.70 -2.46
C ALA A 220 26.72 33.45 -3.31
N ASP A 221 26.79 33.58 -4.64
CA ASP A 221 27.05 32.46 -5.53
C ASP A 221 28.49 31.97 -5.43
N ILE A 222 29.45 32.91 -5.33
CA ILE A 222 30.85 32.60 -5.05
C ILE A 222 30.95 31.83 -3.73
N LYS A 223 30.30 32.30 -2.66
CA LYS A 223 30.28 31.62 -1.35
C LYS A 223 29.72 30.19 -1.44
N LYS A 224 28.62 29.96 -2.18
CA LYS A 224 28.06 28.61 -2.40
C LYS A 224 29.05 27.71 -3.14
N ARG A 225 29.77 28.24 -4.13
CA ARG A 225 30.76 27.49 -4.91
C ARG A 225 32.02 27.20 -4.10
N VAL A 226 32.53 28.15 -3.33
CA VAL A 226 33.65 27.95 -2.39
C VAL A 226 33.29 26.87 -1.37
N LYS A 227 32.08 26.88 -0.81
CA LYS A 227 31.62 25.84 0.12
C LYS A 227 31.65 24.44 -0.50
N LYS A 228 31.16 24.31 -1.74
CA LYS A 228 31.18 23.03 -2.48
C LYS A 228 32.60 22.59 -2.84
N TRP A 229 33.45 23.53 -3.25
CA TRP A 229 34.85 23.29 -3.57
C TRP A 229 35.62 22.78 -2.35
N ARG A 230 35.48 23.45 -1.19
CA ARG A 230 36.07 22.99 0.08
C ARG A 230 35.56 21.61 0.47
N ALA A 231 34.26 21.35 0.32
CA ALA A 231 33.68 20.04 0.60
C ALA A 231 34.12 18.94 -0.38
N SER A 232 34.63 19.28 -1.57
CA SER A 232 35.23 18.32 -2.51
C SER A 232 36.73 18.10 -2.30
N GLN A 233 37.40 18.99 -1.57
CA GLN A 233 38.82 18.90 -1.22
C GLN A 233 39.06 18.21 0.13
N ALA A 234 38.03 18.14 0.97
CA ALA A 234 38.01 17.39 2.23
C ALA A 234 37.61 15.92 1.98
#